data_AF-A0A433QEZ7-F1
#
_entry.id   AF-A0A433QEZ7-F1
#
_cell.length_a   1.000
_cell.length_b   1.000
_cell.length_c   1.000
_cell.angle_alpha   90.00
_cell.angle_beta   90.00
_cell.angle_gamma   90.00
#
_symmetry.space_group_name_H-M   'P 1'
#
loop_
_entity.id
_entity.type
_entity.pdbx_description
1 polymer ?
#
loop_
_entity_poly.entity_id
_entity_poly.type
_entity_poly.pdbx_seq_one_letter_code
_entity_poly.pdbx_strand_id
1 'polypeptide(L)'
;MTNDTLNLDPSDYIAIYPPIGIARVGNSMERGNDGWFYSPEEPLRDRKPDFSLNLKDSKSKVKRQAVKFKVYAFHQNGEPFREITYDKKYKVEWTVHRNLEPDNRNYLIIDPGRKAISGQNINSLSHQLCCEFQGSQTTAKDVYLGEIGTDENGRLIFLAGRGKAECVNPEINDVIHNDFNNEDWYNDTCDGRVSVEVTDVTDVTNKTMQVSLAHFPPFNLDGDVWVLGVGPKFSHDITPPVSLYDLIEDINQQKQHGPSASNYDIGIVKFNDHIEPILGRTVLTSWVNAAANRGHGVGGPGYFYNEQWSRLSTPPNDPNRLTYEEKVEEIPSSCVWKASLSKHRRLQGGTQWASFWVFHAPAVWEWRRCH
;
A
#
# COMPACT_ATOMS: atom_id res chain seq x y z
N MET A 1 -3.16 -15.29 36.29
CA MET A 1 -4.50 -15.36 35.66
C MET A 1 -5.19 -14.04 35.95
N THR A 2 -4.94 -13.03 35.10
CA THR A 2 -5.68 -11.77 35.15
C THR A 2 -7.03 -12.03 34.49
N ASN A 3 -8.12 -11.79 35.23
CA ASN A 3 -9.49 -11.91 34.72
C ASN A 3 -9.66 -10.96 33.53
N ASP A 4 -9.75 -11.54 32.33
CA ASP A 4 -9.98 -10.84 31.06
C ASP A 4 -11.48 -10.53 30.90
N THR A 5 -12.03 -9.82 31.89
CA THR A 5 -13.46 -9.50 32.01
C THR A 5 -13.81 -8.13 31.41
N LEU A 6 -13.03 -7.64 30.45
CA LEU A 6 -13.45 -6.48 29.63
C LEU A 6 -14.49 -6.96 28.61
N ASN A 7 -15.71 -7.18 29.12
CA ASN A 7 -16.89 -7.25 28.29
C ASN A 7 -17.06 -5.92 27.56
N LEU A 8 -17.47 -5.99 26.28
CA LEU A 8 -17.76 -4.80 25.49
C LEU A 8 -18.97 -4.09 26.09
N ASP A 9 -18.81 -2.81 26.43
CA ASP A 9 -19.93 -1.94 26.75
C ASP A 9 -20.86 -1.86 25.53
N PRO A 10 -22.18 -1.74 25.70
CA PRO A 10 -23.09 -1.37 24.61
C PRO A 10 -22.62 -0.21 23.70
N SER A 11 -21.84 0.75 24.21
CA SER A 11 -21.30 1.87 23.42
C SER A 11 -19.97 1.57 22.69
N ASP A 12 -19.31 0.47 23.02
CA ASP A 12 -18.07 0.07 22.35
C ASP A 12 -18.36 -0.38 20.92
N TYR A 13 -17.34 -0.31 20.07
CA TYR A 13 -17.44 -0.75 18.68
C TYR A 13 -16.23 -1.58 18.26
N ILE A 14 -16.36 -2.25 17.12
CA ILE A 14 -15.28 -3.03 16.52
C ILE A 14 -14.93 -2.44 15.15
N ALA A 15 -13.64 -2.53 14.78
CA ALA A 15 -13.12 -2.10 13.49
C ALA A 15 -12.13 -3.13 12.92
N ILE A 16 -12.11 -3.26 11.59
CA ILE A 16 -11.16 -4.13 10.87
C ILE A 16 -9.90 -3.32 10.50
N TYR A 17 -8.73 -3.91 10.71
CA TYR A 17 -7.46 -3.38 10.22
C TYR A 17 -6.67 -4.43 9.43
N PRO A 18 -5.97 -4.03 8.33
CA PRO A 18 -5.94 -2.68 7.78
C PRO A 18 -7.27 -2.30 7.06
N PRO A 19 -7.63 -1.00 6.98
CA PRO A 19 -8.79 -0.54 6.20
C PRO A 19 -8.67 -0.78 4.69
N ILE A 20 -7.44 -0.86 4.18
CA ILE A 20 -7.13 -1.29 2.81
C ILE A 20 -6.00 -2.30 2.89
N GLY A 21 -6.32 -3.57 2.65
CA GLY A 21 -5.36 -4.64 2.56
C GLY A 21 -4.74 -4.73 1.18
N ILE A 22 -3.42 -4.91 1.10
CA ILE A 22 -2.71 -5.10 -0.16
C ILE A 22 -2.05 -6.49 -0.14
N ALA A 23 -2.56 -7.37 -0.99
CA ALA A 23 -1.93 -8.63 -1.34
C ALA A 23 -1.29 -8.53 -2.73
N ARG A 24 -0.27 -9.35 -2.98
CA ARG A 24 0.44 -9.35 -4.26
C ARG A 24 0.52 -10.74 -4.86
N VAL A 25 0.29 -10.79 -6.17
CA VAL A 25 0.37 -12.02 -6.94
C VAL A 25 1.80 -12.56 -6.95
N GLY A 26 1.93 -13.86 -7.16
CA GLY A 26 3.21 -14.57 -7.19
C GLY A 26 3.01 -15.99 -7.73
N ASN A 27 3.90 -16.44 -8.60
CA ASN A 27 3.76 -17.71 -9.31
C ASN A 27 4.34 -18.93 -8.57
N SER A 28 4.73 -18.77 -7.30
CA SER A 28 5.07 -19.90 -6.44
C SER A 28 3.81 -20.72 -6.11
N MET A 29 3.97 -22.03 -6.20
CA MET A 29 2.95 -23.02 -5.85
C MET A 29 3.27 -23.74 -4.53
N GLU A 30 4.37 -23.35 -3.88
CA GLU A 30 4.80 -23.93 -2.61
C GLU A 30 3.83 -23.54 -1.46
N ARG A 31 3.98 -24.22 -0.33
CA ARG A 31 3.10 -24.05 0.84
C ARG A 31 3.82 -23.33 1.99
N GLY A 32 3.03 -22.74 2.88
CA GLY A 32 3.53 -22.04 4.06
C GLY A 32 4.59 -20.99 3.70
N ASN A 33 5.63 -20.91 4.53
CA ASN A 33 6.67 -19.89 4.43
C ASN A 33 7.50 -19.96 3.12
N ASP A 34 7.40 -21.04 2.33
CA ASP A 34 8.06 -21.11 1.02
C ASP A 34 7.19 -20.65 -0.15
N GLY A 35 5.86 -20.61 0.01
CA GLY A 35 4.95 -20.15 -1.05
C GLY A 35 4.58 -18.66 -0.97
N TRP A 36 4.58 -18.11 0.24
CA TRP A 36 4.12 -16.75 0.50
C TRP A 36 4.70 -16.18 1.80
N PHE A 37 4.55 -14.87 1.98
CA PHE A 37 4.93 -14.14 3.18
C PHE A 37 3.92 -13.02 3.48
N TYR A 38 3.89 -12.51 4.72
CA TYR A 38 2.96 -11.45 5.09
C TYR A 38 3.39 -10.06 4.59
N SER A 39 2.40 -9.26 4.21
CA SER A 39 2.53 -7.82 4.09
C SER A 39 2.99 -7.20 5.41
N PRO A 40 3.81 -6.13 5.38
CA PRO A 40 4.06 -5.34 6.58
C PRO A 40 2.75 -4.84 7.18
N GLU A 41 2.64 -4.94 8.50
CA GLU A 41 1.46 -4.48 9.27
C GLU A 41 1.56 -3.01 9.69
N GLU A 42 2.76 -2.43 9.57
CA GLU A 42 3.03 -1.02 9.86
C GLU A 42 3.29 -0.25 8.56
N PRO A 43 2.93 1.05 8.52
CA PRO A 43 3.33 1.91 7.42
C PRO A 43 4.84 1.84 7.18
N LEU A 44 5.26 1.87 5.91
CA LEU A 44 6.66 1.75 5.51
C LEU A 44 7.57 2.93 5.93
N ARG A 45 7.13 3.78 6.88
CA ARG A 45 7.90 4.89 7.45
C ARG A 45 9.04 4.39 8.32
N ASP A 46 8.80 3.37 9.14
CA ASP A 46 9.75 2.91 10.17
C ASP A 46 10.44 1.58 9.84
N ARG A 47 10.14 0.99 8.68
CA ARG A 47 10.61 -0.35 8.34
C ARG A 47 12.06 -0.32 7.83
N LYS A 48 12.96 -0.96 8.60
CA LYS A 48 14.28 -1.35 8.12
C LYS A 48 14.18 -2.45 7.06
N PRO A 49 15.06 -2.48 6.04
CA PRO A 49 15.10 -3.57 5.07
C PRO A 49 15.23 -4.92 5.76
N ASP A 50 14.42 -5.89 5.34
CA ASP A 50 14.49 -7.25 5.85
C ASP A 50 15.29 -8.13 4.90
N PHE A 51 16.61 -8.13 5.10
CA PHE A 51 17.53 -8.92 4.28
C PHE A 51 17.39 -10.44 4.50
N SER A 52 16.61 -10.89 5.49
CA SER A 52 16.36 -12.31 5.72
C SER A 52 15.18 -12.84 4.89
N LEU A 53 14.34 -11.95 4.36
CA LEU A 53 13.14 -12.32 3.62
C LEU A 53 13.49 -12.77 2.20
N ASN A 54 13.34 -14.07 1.94
CA ASN A 54 13.44 -14.59 0.58
C ASN A 54 12.10 -14.43 -0.16
N LEU A 55 12.10 -13.59 -1.19
CA LEU A 55 10.93 -13.28 -2.03
C LEU A 55 10.66 -14.33 -3.10
N LYS A 56 11.53 -15.33 -3.23
CA LYS A 56 11.37 -16.46 -4.16
C LYS A 56 11.45 -17.79 -3.45
N ASP A 57 10.73 -18.78 -3.94
CA ASP A 57 10.83 -20.14 -3.43
C ASP A 57 12.13 -20.82 -3.88
N SER A 58 12.33 -22.05 -3.42
CA SER A 58 13.49 -22.88 -3.78
C SER A 58 13.62 -23.18 -5.28
N LYS A 59 12.56 -22.95 -6.06
CA LYS A 59 12.50 -23.09 -7.53
C LYS A 59 12.57 -21.75 -8.26
N SER A 60 12.95 -20.67 -7.56
CA SER A 60 13.04 -19.30 -8.09
C SER A 60 11.72 -18.72 -8.59
N LYS A 61 10.57 -19.24 -8.16
CA LYS A 61 9.26 -18.63 -8.41
C LYS A 61 8.98 -17.56 -7.37
N VAL A 62 8.26 -16.51 -7.77
CA VAL A 62 7.94 -15.37 -6.91
C VAL A 62 6.91 -15.81 -5.86
N LYS A 63 7.23 -15.62 -4.59
CA LYS A 63 6.29 -15.86 -3.49
C LYS A 63 5.17 -14.84 -3.52
N ARG A 64 3.96 -15.26 -3.15
CA ARG A 64 2.83 -14.33 -2.97
C ARG A 64 3.03 -13.48 -1.71
N GLN A 65 2.53 -12.26 -1.71
CA GLN A 65 2.47 -11.43 -0.52
C GLN A 65 1.03 -11.46 0.01
N ALA A 66 0.82 -12.04 1.19
CA ALA A 66 -0.49 -12.17 1.82
C ALA A 66 -0.79 -10.97 2.71
N VAL A 67 -2.04 -10.50 2.72
CA VAL A 67 -2.48 -9.54 3.72
C VAL A 67 -3.24 -10.25 4.84
N LYS A 68 -3.05 -9.78 6.07
CA LYS A 68 -3.73 -10.27 7.26
C LYS A 68 -4.66 -9.20 7.79
N PHE A 69 -5.92 -9.55 8.03
CA PHE A 69 -6.91 -8.67 8.64
C PHE A 69 -7.19 -9.08 10.08
N LYS A 70 -7.32 -8.08 10.95
CA LYS A 70 -7.56 -8.20 12.39
C LYS A 70 -8.80 -7.41 12.77
N VAL A 71 -9.45 -7.82 13.85
CA VAL A 71 -10.55 -7.08 14.45
C VAL A 71 -10.07 -6.49 15.77
N TYR A 72 -10.28 -5.20 15.96
CA TYR A 72 -9.98 -4.53 17.22
C TYR A 72 -11.26 -3.97 17.83
N ALA A 73 -11.36 -4.05 19.14
CA ALA A 73 -12.37 -3.39 19.94
C ALA A 73 -11.88 -2.01 20.39
N PHE A 74 -12.80 -1.06 20.33
CA PHE A 74 -12.58 0.33 20.68
C PHE A 74 -13.61 0.79 21.70
N HIS A 75 -13.15 1.61 22.63
CA HIS A 75 -14.05 2.41 23.44
C HIS A 75 -14.75 3.47 22.56
N GLN A 76 -15.87 4.01 23.04
CA GLN A 76 -16.62 5.05 22.33
C GLN A 76 -15.77 6.28 21.98
N ASN A 77 -14.72 6.58 22.77
CA ASN A 77 -13.79 7.69 22.53
C ASN A 77 -12.77 7.42 21.40
N GLY A 78 -12.80 6.23 20.78
CA GLY A 78 -11.88 5.83 19.72
C GLY A 78 -10.57 5.22 20.19
N GLU A 79 -10.41 4.95 21.49
CA GLU A 79 -9.22 4.26 22.00
C GLU A 79 -9.34 2.74 21.80
N PRO A 80 -8.38 2.10 21.09
CA PRO A 80 -8.35 0.65 20.98
C PRO A 80 -7.95 0.05 22.34
N PHE A 81 -8.67 -0.97 22.79
CA PHE A 81 -8.36 -1.61 24.08
C PHE A 81 -8.07 -3.10 23.99
N ARG A 82 -8.49 -3.79 22.92
CA ARG A 82 -8.09 -5.19 22.67
C ARG A 82 -8.29 -5.64 21.23
N GLU A 83 -7.57 -6.68 20.84
CA GLU A 83 -7.88 -7.47 19.66
C GLU A 83 -9.02 -8.47 19.96
N ILE A 84 -9.88 -8.72 18.98
CA ILE A 84 -10.87 -9.80 19.02
C ILE A 84 -10.38 -10.95 18.14
N THR A 85 -10.17 -12.10 18.77
CA THR A 85 -9.75 -13.34 18.12
C THR A 85 -10.86 -14.39 18.19
N TYR A 86 -10.84 -15.36 17.28
CA TYR A 86 -11.71 -16.53 17.38
C TYR A 86 -11.27 -17.38 18.58
N ASP A 87 -12.19 -17.65 19.51
CA ASP A 87 -11.91 -18.49 20.69
C ASP A 87 -13.20 -19.15 21.26
N LYS A 88 -13.21 -19.38 22.58
CA LYS A 88 -14.36 -19.94 23.31
C LYS A 88 -15.48 -18.91 23.53
N LYS A 89 -15.14 -17.62 23.55
CA LYS A 89 -16.05 -16.50 23.75
C LYS A 89 -16.55 -15.93 22.44
N TYR A 90 -15.66 -15.71 21.47
CA TYR A 90 -16.00 -15.07 20.20
C TYR A 90 -15.89 -16.02 19.02
N LYS A 91 -16.92 -16.03 18.18
CA LYS A 91 -16.87 -16.55 16.81
C LYS A 91 -16.68 -15.37 15.87
N VAL A 92 -15.67 -15.48 15.01
CA VAL A 92 -15.31 -14.47 14.02
C VAL A 92 -15.54 -15.08 12.64
N GLU A 93 -16.49 -14.55 11.89
CA GLU A 93 -16.77 -14.95 10.50
C GLU A 93 -16.41 -13.82 9.55
N TRP A 94 -15.49 -14.08 8.64
CA TRP A 94 -15.06 -13.15 7.62
C TRP A 94 -15.79 -13.40 6.32
N THR A 95 -16.07 -12.34 5.58
CA THR A 95 -16.63 -12.41 4.22
C THR A 95 -15.78 -11.58 3.27
N VAL A 96 -15.48 -12.15 2.09
CA VAL A 96 -14.83 -11.43 0.98
C VAL A 96 -15.71 -11.54 -0.27
N HIS A 97 -15.95 -10.42 -0.94
CA HIS A 97 -16.78 -10.35 -2.16
C HIS A 97 -16.48 -9.10 -2.99
N ARG A 98 -16.83 -9.09 -4.28
CA ARG A 98 -16.81 -7.86 -5.09
C ARG A 98 -17.85 -6.85 -4.60
N ASN A 99 -17.63 -5.56 -4.82
CA ASN A 99 -18.56 -4.50 -4.39
C ASN A 99 -19.37 -3.85 -5.53
N LEU A 100 -19.35 -4.40 -6.75
CA LEU A 100 -20.05 -3.81 -7.89
C LEU A 100 -21.17 -4.74 -8.39
N GLU A 101 -22.34 -4.15 -8.62
CA GLU A 101 -23.39 -4.78 -9.41
C GLU A 101 -22.89 -4.92 -10.84
N PRO A 102 -22.96 -6.11 -11.45
CA PRO A 102 -22.46 -6.31 -12.78
C PRO A 102 -23.34 -5.54 -13.76
N ASP A 103 -22.73 -4.91 -14.76
CA ASP A 103 -23.51 -4.43 -15.90
C ASP A 103 -24.01 -5.64 -16.72
N ASN A 104 -24.75 -5.39 -17.80
CA ASN A 104 -25.28 -6.48 -18.63
C ASN A 104 -24.19 -7.30 -19.37
N ARG A 105 -22.89 -6.98 -19.21
CA ARG A 105 -21.75 -7.71 -19.81
C ARG A 105 -21.16 -8.71 -18.82
N ASN A 106 -22.01 -9.54 -18.23
CA ASN A 106 -21.64 -10.56 -17.23
C ASN A 106 -20.47 -11.47 -17.66
N TYR A 107 -20.31 -11.74 -18.96
CA TYR A 107 -19.23 -12.57 -19.51
C TYR A 107 -17.83 -11.94 -19.46
N LEU A 108 -17.74 -10.63 -19.18
CA LEU A 108 -16.49 -9.90 -19.01
C LEU A 108 -16.06 -9.78 -17.55
N ILE A 109 -16.84 -10.32 -16.62
CA ILE A 109 -16.61 -10.14 -15.18
C ILE A 109 -16.12 -11.45 -14.58
N ILE A 110 -15.05 -11.35 -13.80
CA ILE A 110 -14.45 -12.46 -13.08
C ILE A 110 -14.86 -12.31 -11.61
N ASP A 111 -15.89 -13.06 -11.21
CA ASP A 111 -16.46 -12.97 -9.87
C ASP A 111 -16.66 -14.35 -9.24
N PRO A 112 -15.93 -14.69 -8.16
CA PRO A 112 -16.09 -15.92 -7.41
C PRO A 112 -17.29 -15.90 -6.46
N GLY A 113 -18.03 -14.78 -6.43
CA GLY A 113 -19.13 -14.52 -5.53
C GLY A 113 -18.68 -14.33 -4.09
N ARG A 114 -19.66 -14.22 -3.18
CA ARG A 114 -19.41 -14.11 -1.74
C ARG A 114 -18.73 -15.38 -1.21
N LYS A 115 -17.58 -15.22 -0.55
CA LYS A 115 -16.90 -16.29 0.18
C LYS A 115 -16.82 -15.94 1.66
N ALA A 116 -17.29 -16.85 2.51
CA ALA A 116 -17.25 -16.73 3.96
C ALA A 116 -16.31 -17.76 4.57
N ILE A 117 -15.64 -17.41 5.67
CA ILE A 117 -14.71 -18.28 6.39
C ILE A 117 -14.72 -17.96 7.90
N SER A 118 -14.73 -19.00 8.74
CA SER A 118 -14.67 -18.87 10.20
C SER A 118 -13.91 -20.05 10.81
N GLY A 119 -13.24 -19.82 11.93
CA GLY A 119 -12.43 -20.82 12.64
C GLY A 119 -10.94 -20.47 12.70
N GLN A 120 -10.18 -21.27 13.45
CA GLN A 120 -8.73 -21.15 13.58
C GLN A 120 -8.02 -22.10 12.62
N ASN A 121 -6.86 -21.70 12.09
CA ASN A 121 -6.00 -22.52 11.23
C ASN A 121 -6.71 -23.11 10.01
N ILE A 122 -7.70 -22.40 9.45
CA ILE A 122 -8.38 -22.87 8.24
C ILE A 122 -7.45 -22.65 7.05
N ASN A 123 -7.07 -23.76 6.41
CA ASN A 123 -6.17 -23.75 5.27
C ASN A 123 -6.78 -23.00 4.08
N SER A 124 -6.01 -22.11 3.45
CA SER A 124 -6.51 -21.31 2.35
C SER A 124 -6.93 -22.10 1.11
N LEU A 125 -6.32 -23.27 0.88
CA LEU A 125 -6.63 -24.11 -0.27
C LEU A 125 -8.06 -24.69 -0.25
N SER A 126 -8.72 -24.74 0.90
CA SER A 126 -10.12 -25.16 0.97
C SER A 126 -11.11 -24.04 0.62
N HIS A 127 -10.64 -22.79 0.50
CA HIS A 127 -11.46 -21.61 0.22
C HIS A 127 -10.82 -20.77 -0.91
N GLN A 128 -10.67 -21.40 -2.08
CA GLN A 128 -10.19 -20.72 -3.28
C GLN A 128 -11.26 -19.81 -3.88
N LEU A 129 -10.79 -18.69 -4.43
CA LEU A 129 -11.58 -17.71 -5.17
C LEU A 129 -11.53 -18.08 -6.66
N CYS A 130 -12.22 -19.16 -7.02
CA CYS A 130 -12.32 -19.65 -8.40
C CYS A 130 -13.63 -19.24 -9.05
N CYS A 131 -13.56 -18.93 -10.35
CA CYS A 131 -14.68 -18.52 -11.20
C CYS A 131 -14.29 -18.73 -12.67
N GLU A 132 -15.08 -18.17 -13.58
CA GLU A 132 -14.87 -18.31 -15.02
C GLU A 132 -14.75 -16.94 -15.68
N PHE A 133 -14.05 -16.90 -16.82
CA PHE A 133 -14.03 -15.77 -17.74
C PHE A 133 -14.34 -16.26 -19.15
N GLN A 134 -15.35 -15.67 -19.78
CA GLN A 134 -15.81 -16.08 -21.11
C GLN A 134 -15.35 -15.13 -22.22
N GLY A 135 -15.33 -13.82 -21.96
CA GLY A 135 -15.01 -12.84 -23.01
C GLY A 135 -16.03 -12.93 -24.16
N SER A 136 -15.54 -12.83 -25.39
CA SER A 136 -16.32 -13.01 -26.63
C SER A 136 -16.56 -14.48 -26.99
N GLN A 137 -15.95 -15.42 -26.26
CA GLN A 137 -15.94 -16.83 -26.65
C GLN A 137 -17.23 -17.54 -26.24
N THR A 138 -17.46 -18.74 -26.80
CA THR A 138 -18.62 -19.57 -26.46
C THR A 138 -18.37 -20.47 -25.25
N THR A 139 -17.10 -20.72 -24.91
CA THR A 139 -16.69 -21.55 -23.77
C THR A 139 -15.91 -20.70 -22.79
N ALA A 140 -16.35 -20.70 -21.53
CA ALA A 140 -15.65 -19.98 -20.48
C ALA A 140 -14.39 -20.74 -20.03
N LYS A 141 -13.39 -19.99 -19.55
CA LYS A 141 -12.17 -20.54 -18.97
C LYS A 141 -12.15 -20.34 -17.46
N ASP A 142 -11.64 -21.35 -16.75
CA ASP A 142 -11.40 -21.25 -15.30
C ASP A 142 -10.36 -20.18 -14.97
N VAL A 143 -10.69 -19.39 -13.96
CA VAL A 143 -9.84 -18.35 -13.39
C VAL A 143 -9.72 -18.53 -11.89
N TYR A 144 -8.48 -18.49 -11.41
CA TYR A 144 -8.13 -18.46 -10.00
C TYR A 144 -7.74 -17.03 -9.63
N LEU A 145 -8.53 -16.36 -8.79
CA LEU A 145 -8.25 -15.00 -8.32
C LEU A 145 -7.46 -14.95 -7.01
N GLY A 146 -7.41 -16.05 -6.27
CA GLY A 146 -6.78 -16.08 -4.96
C GLY A 146 -7.40 -17.11 -4.04
N GLU A 147 -7.16 -16.93 -2.75
CA GLU A 147 -7.67 -17.81 -1.69
C GLU A 147 -7.70 -17.09 -0.34
N ILE A 148 -8.62 -17.51 0.53
CA ILE A 148 -8.75 -16.99 1.89
C ILE A 148 -8.51 -18.09 2.92
N GLY A 149 -7.79 -17.79 3.99
CA GLY A 149 -7.55 -18.72 5.10
C GLY A 149 -7.65 -18.00 6.44
N THR A 150 -7.44 -18.73 7.54
CA THR A 150 -7.32 -18.12 8.86
C THR A 150 -6.07 -18.58 9.59
N ASP A 151 -5.48 -17.69 10.38
CA ASP A 151 -4.37 -18.02 11.27
C ASP A 151 -4.86 -18.72 12.55
N GLU A 152 -3.94 -19.00 13.48
CA GLU A 152 -4.23 -19.66 14.75
C GLU A 152 -5.18 -18.87 15.67
N ASN A 153 -5.35 -17.57 15.42
CA ASN A 153 -6.24 -16.67 16.17
C ASN A 153 -7.55 -16.38 15.41
N GLY A 154 -7.77 -17.01 14.25
CA GLY A 154 -8.94 -16.75 13.42
C GLY A 154 -8.89 -15.43 12.64
N ARG A 155 -7.70 -14.83 12.50
CA ARG A 155 -7.49 -13.65 11.66
C ARG A 155 -7.58 -14.06 10.19
N LEU A 156 -8.22 -13.25 9.36
CA LEU A 156 -8.29 -13.52 7.92
C LEU A 156 -6.93 -13.33 7.27
N ILE A 157 -6.52 -14.31 6.47
CA ILE A 157 -5.38 -14.25 5.55
C ILE A 157 -5.93 -14.25 4.14
N PHE A 158 -5.62 -13.22 3.36
CA PHE A 158 -5.95 -13.15 1.94
C PHE A 158 -4.68 -13.29 1.10
N LEU A 159 -4.71 -14.22 0.15
CA LEU A 159 -3.69 -14.43 -0.86
C LEU A 159 -4.27 -14.11 -2.23
N ALA A 160 -3.59 -13.24 -2.97
CA ALA A 160 -3.96 -12.91 -4.35
C ALA A 160 -3.68 -14.07 -5.33
N GLY A 161 -3.98 -13.83 -6.61
CA GLY A 161 -3.72 -14.72 -7.73
C GLY A 161 -2.25 -15.15 -7.89
N ARG A 162 -2.01 -15.95 -8.92
CA ARG A 162 -0.71 -16.55 -9.23
C ARG A 162 0.06 -15.83 -10.33
N GLY A 163 -0.44 -14.68 -10.78
CA GLY A 163 0.13 -13.87 -11.86
C GLY A 163 -0.19 -14.43 -13.24
N LYS A 164 -1.31 -15.14 -13.39
CA LYS A 164 -1.78 -15.66 -14.67
C LYS A 164 -2.45 -14.54 -15.47
N ALA A 165 -2.02 -14.37 -16.71
CA ALA A 165 -2.68 -13.51 -17.69
C ALA A 165 -2.68 -14.23 -19.04
N GLU A 166 -3.82 -14.27 -19.72
CA GLU A 166 -3.97 -14.95 -21.01
C GLU A 166 -5.15 -14.39 -21.80
N CYS A 167 -5.17 -14.68 -23.10
CA CYS A 167 -6.33 -14.44 -23.94
C CYS A 167 -7.23 -15.69 -23.97
N VAL A 168 -8.55 -15.49 -23.96
CA VAL A 168 -9.50 -16.60 -24.20
C VAL A 168 -9.70 -16.88 -25.68
N ASN A 169 -9.44 -15.91 -26.55
CA ASN A 169 -9.65 -16.04 -27.98
C ASN A 169 -8.41 -16.62 -28.67
N PRO A 170 -8.48 -17.86 -29.20
CA PRO A 170 -7.33 -18.53 -29.81
C PRO A 170 -6.88 -17.87 -31.13
N GLU A 171 -7.72 -17.07 -31.78
CA GLU A 171 -7.39 -16.41 -33.05
C GLU A 171 -6.49 -15.17 -32.87
N ILE A 172 -6.46 -14.59 -31.67
CA ILE A 172 -5.67 -13.38 -31.34
C ILE A 172 -4.74 -13.55 -30.14
N ASN A 173 -4.61 -14.77 -29.60
CA ASN A 173 -3.99 -15.06 -28.30
C ASN A 173 -2.54 -14.57 -28.13
N ASP A 174 -1.81 -14.36 -29.24
CA ASP A 174 -0.39 -13.98 -29.19
C ASP A 174 -0.16 -12.46 -29.36
N VAL A 175 -1.22 -11.65 -29.44
CA VAL A 175 -1.10 -10.21 -29.71
C VAL A 175 -1.60 -9.38 -28.53
N ILE A 176 -0.68 -8.65 -27.91
CA ILE A 176 -0.99 -7.50 -27.06
C ILE A 176 -1.00 -6.28 -27.98
N HIS A 177 -2.15 -5.65 -28.13
CA HIS A 177 -2.37 -4.53 -29.05
C HIS A 177 -1.92 -3.19 -28.47
N ASN A 178 -2.07 -2.98 -27.16
CA ASN A 178 -1.57 -1.82 -26.47
C ASN A 178 -1.39 -2.08 -24.96
N ASP A 179 -0.80 -1.11 -24.27
CA ASP A 179 -0.42 -1.21 -22.86
C ASP A 179 -1.60 -1.36 -21.88
N PHE A 180 -2.85 -1.07 -22.30
CA PHE A 180 -4.01 -0.96 -21.40
C PHE A 180 -5.23 -1.80 -21.81
N ASN A 181 -5.59 -1.81 -23.09
CA ASN A 181 -6.84 -2.34 -23.62
C ASN A 181 -6.57 -3.47 -24.61
N ASN A 182 -6.77 -4.71 -24.18
CA ASN A 182 -6.58 -5.89 -25.02
C ASN A 182 -7.86 -6.73 -24.97
N GLU A 183 -8.47 -6.96 -26.12
CA GLU A 183 -9.73 -7.69 -26.22
C GLU A 183 -9.54 -9.16 -25.86
N ASP A 184 -10.52 -9.74 -25.17
CA ASP A 184 -10.50 -11.14 -24.70
C ASP A 184 -9.33 -11.52 -23.79
N TRP A 185 -8.57 -10.56 -23.29
CA TRP A 185 -7.55 -10.79 -22.28
C TRP A 185 -8.13 -10.68 -20.88
N TYR A 186 -7.64 -11.54 -20.01
CA TYR A 186 -7.84 -11.42 -18.57
C TYR A 186 -6.53 -11.58 -17.81
N ASN A 187 -6.55 -11.16 -16.55
CA ASN A 187 -5.52 -11.46 -15.58
C ASN A 187 -6.17 -11.83 -14.24
N ASP A 188 -5.36 -12.18 -13.25
CA ASP A 188 -5.81 -12.55 -11.91
C ASP A 188 -5.58 -11.45 -10.85
N THR A 189 -5.53 -10.19 -11.29
CA THR A 189 -5.67 -9.05 -10.37
C THR A 189 -7.13 -8.89 -9.98
N CYS A 190 -7.38 -8.48 -8.74
CA CYS A 190 -8.74 -8.33 -8.23
C CYS A 190 -8.78 -7.33 -7.06
N ASP A 191 -9.99 -6.91 -6.71
CA ASP A 191 -10.25 -6.18 -5.49
C ASP A 191 -11.65 -6.51 -4.96
N GLY A 192 -11.91 -6.18 -3.71
CA GLY A 192 -13.19 -6.46 -3.10
C GLY A 192 -13.35 -5.97 -1.68
N ARG A 193 -14.58 -6.07 -1.21
CA ARG A 193 -15.03 -5.73 0.13
C ARG A 193 -14.76 -6.89 1.09
N VAL A 194 -14.25 -6.57 2.26
CA VAL A 194 -14.00 -7.48 3.37
C VAL A 194 -14.86 -7.03 4.55
N SER A 195 -15.70 -7.92 5.05
CA SER A 195 -16.53 -7.69 6.22
C SER A 195 -16.31 -8.77 7.28
N VAL A 196 -16.70 -8.48 8.52
CA VAL A 196 -16.62 -9.43 9.62
C VAL A 196 -17.85 -9.35 10.50
N GLU A 197 -18.33 -10.52 10.89
CA GLU A 197 -19.33 -10.69 11.93
C GLU A 197 -18.68 -11.33 13.16
N VAL A 198 -18.87 -10.72 14.34
CA VAL A 198 -18.36 -11.25 15.61
C VAL A 198 -19.51 -11.61 16.52
N THR A 199 -19.62 -12.87 16.90
CA THR A 199 -20.67 -13.37 17.80
C THR A 199 -20.09 -13.77 19.14
N ASP A 200 -20.57 -13.15 20.23
CA ASP A 200 -20.29 -13.57 21.60
C ASP A 200 -21.16 -14.78 21.95
N VAL A 201 -20.58 -15.98 21.91
CA VAL A 201 -21.29 -17.24 22.18
C VAL A 201 -21.40 -17.57 23.68
N THR A 202 -20.84 -16.72 24.55
CA THR A 202 -21.04 -16.83 26.00
C THR A 202 -22.20 -15.99 26.50
N ASP A 203 -22.64 -15.02 25.70
CA ASP A 203 -23.87 -14.28 25.93
C ASP A 203 -25.09 -15.18 25.66
N VAL A 204 -26.06 -15.17 26.57
CA VAL A 204 -27.29 -16.01 26.47
C VAL A 204 -28.12 -15.73 25.21
N THR A 205 -27.93 -14.57 24.58
CA THR A 205 -28.60 -14.16 23.34
C THR A 205 -27.75 -14.40 22.08
N ASN A 206 -26.52 -14.91 22.21
CA ASN A 206 -25.52 -14.93 21.13
C ASN A 206 -25.35 -13.56 20.48
N LYS A 207 -25.01 -12.54 21.29
CA LYS A 207 -24.90 -11.16 20.83
C LYS A 207 -23.94 -11.06 19.65
N THR A 208 -24.46 -10.67 18.49
CA THR A 208 -23.69 -10.41 17.27
C THR A 208 -23.32 -8.94 17.17
N MET A 209 -22.08 -8.69 16.78
CA MET A 209 -21.48 -7.37 16.60
C MET A 209 -21.01 -7.25 15.16
N GLN A 210 -21.39 -6.13 14.56
CA GLN A 210 -20.94 -5.73 13.22
C GLN A 210 -19.94 -4.60 13.35
N VAL A 211 -19.12 -4.44 12.32
CA VAL A 211 -18.15 -3.36 12.25
C VAL A 211 -18.87 -2.02 12.18
N SER A 212 -18.42 -1.05 12.97
CA SER A 212 -19.00 0.30 12.97
C SER A 212 -17.89 1.34 13.00
N LEU A 213 -17.91 2.25 12.03
CA LEU A 213 -17.07 3.44 12.00
C LEU A 213 -17.86 4.70 12.37
N ALA A 214 -19.07 4.54 12.92
CA ALA A 214 -19.99 5.64 13.22
C ALA A 214 -19.42 6.71 14.17
N HIS A 215 -18.31 6.41 14.86
CA HIS A 215 -17.63 7.32 15.78
C HIS A 215 -16.50 8.16 15.15
N PHE A 216 -16.29 8.09 13.83
CA PHE A 216 -15.38 8.97 13.10
C PHE A 216 -16.14 10.05 12.31
N PRO A 217 -16.75 11.06 12.96
CA PRO A 217 -17.43 12.14 12.24
C PRO A 217 -16.44 12.87 11.30
N PRO A 218 -16.88 13.26 10.09
CA PRO A 218 -18.26 13.24 9.58
C PRO A 218 -18.69 11.92 8.91
N PHE A 219 -17.91 10.84 9.01
CA PHE A 219 -18.08 9.63 8.22
C PHE A 219 -19.00 8.61 8.92
N ASN A 220 -20.25 8.52 8.46
CA ASN A 220 -21.16 7.41 8.80
C ASN A 220 -21.02 6.32 7.74
N LEU A 221 -19.99 5.48 7.87
CA LEU A 221 -19.66 4.43 6.90
C LEU A 221 -20.03 3.05 7.46
N ASP A 222 -20.55 2.19 6.59
CA ASP A 222 -20.58 0.74 6.83
C ASP A 222 -19.14 0.29 7.11
N GLY A 223 -18.90 -0.40 8.23
CA GLY A 223 -17.55 -0.68 8.74
C GLY A 223 -16.72 -1.69 7.93
N ASP A 224 -17.07 -1.93 6.68
CA ASP A 224 -16.34 -2.86 5.84
C ASP A 224 -15.08 -2.22 5.26
N VAL A 225 -14.08 -3.06 5.02
CA VAL A 225 -12.77 -2.65 4.53
C VAL A 225 -12.53 -3.22 3.15
N TRP A 226 -11.40 -2.86 2.53
CA TRP A 226 -11.09 -3.27 1.16
C TRP A 226 -9.87 -4.18 1.09
N VAL A 227 -9.82 -5.04 0.09
CA VAL A 227 -8.62 -5.81 -0.28
C VAL A 227 -8.28 -5.57 -1.75
N LEU A 228 -6.99 -5.46 -2.04
CA LEU A 228 -6.42 -5.34 -3.38
C LEU A 228 -5.47 -6.51 -3.64
N GLY A 229 -5.68 -7.25 -4.73
CA GLY A 229 -4.76 -8.23 -5.30
C GLY A 229 -4.04 -7.64 -6.50
N VAL A 230 -2.80 -7.18 -6.30
CA VAL A 230 -2.04 -6.41 -7.29
C VAL A 230 -0.73 -7.08 -7.70
N GLY A 231 -0.02 -6.50 -8.68
CA GLY A 231 1.27 -6.99 -9.16
C GLY A 231 2.35 -7.11 -8.06
N PRO A 232 3.41 -7.92 -8.28
CA PRO A 232 4.51 -8.09 -7.32
C PRO A 232 5.25 -6.78 -7.04
N LYS A 233 5.80 -6.62 -5.83
CA LYS A 233 6.72 -5.54 -5.49
C LYS A 233 8.16 -6.05 -5.65
N PHE A 234 8.70 -5.95 -6.85
CA PHE A 234 10.03 -6.50 -7.16
C PHE A 234 11.16 -5.84 -6.37
N SER A 235 11.00 -4.57 -5.99
CA SER A 235 11.90 -3.85 -5.09
C SER A 235 11.25 -3.68 -3.72
N HIS A 236 11.14 -4.79 -2.97
CA HIS A 236 10.34 -4.88 -1.73
C HIS A 236 10.65 -3.79 -0.70
N ASP A 237 11.93 -3.47 -0.49
CA ASP A 237 12.37 -2.47 0.50
C ASP A 237 12.50 -1.05 -0.07
N ILE A 238 12.26 -0.84 -1.38
CA ILE A 238 12.25 0.50 -1.97
C ILE A 238 10.83 1.05 -1.91
N THR A 239 10.67 2.15 -1.20
CA THR A 239 9.42 2.88 -1.10
C THR A 239 9.49 4.11 -2.00
N PRO A 240 8.47 4.39 -2.85
CA PRO A 240 8.46 5.59 -3.67
C PRO A 240 8.44 6.85 -2.80
N PRO A 241 8.90 8.00 -3.30
CA PRO A 241 8.92 9.25 -2.53
C PRO A 241 7.57 9.62 -1.90
N VAL A 242 6.47 9.35 -2.63
CA VAL A 242 5.09 9.48 -2.15
C VAL A 242 4.42 8.12 -2.26
N SER A 243 3.90 7.62 -1.14
CA SER A 243 3.18 6.35 -1.04
C SER A 243 1.67 6.57 -1.06
N LEU A 244 0.91 5.49 -1.26
CA LEU A 244 -0.56 5.52 -1.11
C LEU A 244 -0.98 5.97 0.29
N TYR A 245 -0.20 5.65 1.32
CA TYR A 245 -0.46 6.10 2.68
C TYR A 245 -0.37 7.64 2.78
N ASP A 246 0.68 8.24 2.21
CA ASP A 246 0.86 9.70 2.20
C ASP A 246 -0.28 10.39 1.42
N LEU A 247 -0.76 9.77 0.33
CA LEU A 247 -1.93 10.26 -0.41
C LEU A 247 -3.23 10.17 0.39
N ILE A 248 -3.44 9.09 1.14
CA ILE A 248 -4.63 8.93 1.99
C ILE A 248 -4.63 9.97 3.11
N GLU A 249 -3.48 10.24 3.73
CA GLU A 249 -3.35 11.32 4.73
C GLU A 249 -3.69 12.69 4.13
N ASP A 250 -3.18 13.02 2.95
CA ASP A 250 -3.51 14.27 2.26
C ASP A 250 -5.01 14.36 1.93
N ILE A 251 -5.61 13.30 1.38
CA ILE A 251 -7.06 13.25 1.11
C ILE A 251 -7.88 13.46 2.40
N ASN A 252 -7.46 12.87 3.52
CA ASN A 252 -8.13 13.03 4.80
C ASN A 252 -8.05 14.48 5.29
N GLN A 253 -6.88 15.11 5.19
CA GLN A 253 -6.70 16.54 5.51
C GLN A 253 -7.57 17.42 4.62
N GLN A 254 -7.62 17.15 3.31
CA GLN A 254 -8.48 17.89 2.38
C GLN A 254 -9.97 17.75 2.72
N LYS A 255 -10.41 16.55 3.10
CA LYS A 255 -11.81 16.32 3.49
C LYS A 255 -12.20 17.04 4.77
N GLN A 256 -11.29 17.12 5.74
CA GLN A 256 -11.57 17.75 7.04
C GLN A 256 -11.41 19.27 7.01
N HIS A 257 -10.43 19.78 6.27
CA HIS A 257 -10.01 21.19 6.34
C HIS A 257 -10.15 21.95 5.00
N GLY A 258 -10.61 21.29 3.94
CA GLY A 258 -10.71 21.82 2.59
C GLY A 258 -9.41 21.69 1.79
N PRO A 259 -9.43 22.03 0.49
CA PRO A 259 -8.33 21.72 -0.44
C PRO A 259 -7.07 22.58 -0.26
N SER A 260 -7.11 23.60 0.61
CA SER A 260 -5.95 24.47 0.82
C SER A 260 -5.06 23.91 1.93
N ALA A 261 -3.80 23.62 1.60
CA ALA A 261 -2.80 23.16 2.56
C ALA A 261 -2.60 24.13 3.76
N SER A 262 -2.93 25.41 3.60
CA SER A 262 -2.91 26.40 4.71
C SER A 262 -3.89 26.09 5.83
N ASN A 263 -4.90 25.26 5.57
CA ASN A 263 -5.96 24.93 6.52
C ASN A 263 -5.69 23.62 7.26
N TYR A 264 -4.71 22.83 6.82
CA TYR A 264 -4.48 21.50 7.38
C TYR A 264 -4.03 21.60 8.83
N ASP A 265 -4.58 20.72 9.67
CA ASP A 265 -4.12 20.54 11.05
C ASP A 265 -3.09 19.40 11.10
N ILE A 266 -1.82 19.76 10.88
CA ILE A 266 -0.69 18.82 10.82
C ILE A 266 0.12 18.75 12.13
N GLY A 267 -0.33 19.47 13.17
CA GLY A 267 0.35 19.53 14.46
C GLY A 267 1.82 19.98 14.37
N ILE A 268 2.65 19.43 15.26
CA ILE A 268 4.08 19.72 15.31
C ILE A 268 4.80 18.91 14.22
N VAL A 269 5.50 19.61 13.32
CA VAL A 269 6.35 18.96 12.32
C VAL A 269 7.61 18.39 12.98
N LYS A 270 7.75 17.06 12.97
CA LYS A 270 8.94 16.36 13.44
C LYS A 270 9.78 15.91 12.24
N PHE A 271 11.09 16.12 12.33
CA PHE A 271 12.00 15.76 11.23
C PHE A 271 11.92 14.27 10.89
N ASN A 272 12.04 13.38 11.88
CA ASN A 272 12.03 11.93 11.68
C ASN A 272 10.69 11.42 11.13
N ASP A 273 9.58 12.02 11.54
CA ASP A 273 8.25 11.50 11.19
C ASP A 273 7.80 12.05 9.81
N HIS A 274 8.15 13.29 9.47
CA HIS A 274 7.55 14.03 8.35
C HIS A 274 8.51 14.44 7.23
N ILE A 275 9.82 14.55 7.49
CA ILE A 275 10.80 15.06 6.51
C ILE A 275 11.78 13.96 6.09
N GLU A 276 12.32 13.25 7.08
CA GLU A 276 13.27 12.16 6.91
C GLU A 276 12.79 11.10 5.89
N PRO A 277 11.53 10.64 5.91
CA PRO A 277 11.09 9.61 4.98
C PRO A 277 11.12 10.09 3.53
N ILE A 278 10.78 11.37 3.27
CA ILE A 278 10.76 11.95 1.91
C ILE A 278 12.19 11.97 1.35
N LEU A 279 13.15 12.44 2.15
CA LEU A 279 14.55 12.50 1.76
C LEU A 279 15.15 11.10 1.56
N GLY A 280 14.92 10.20 2.51
CA GLY A 280 15.42 8.83 2.47
C GLY A 280 14.87 8.03 1.29
N ARG A 281 13.56 8.10 1.02
CA ARG A 281 12.91 7.42 -0.12
C ARG A 281 13.40 7.92 -1.47
N THR A 282 13.75 9.21 -1.56
CA THR A 282 14.32 9.79 -2.79
C THR A 282 15.71 9.21 -3.06
N VAL A 283 16.53 9.01 -2.01
CA VAL A 283 17.80 8.28 -2.14
C VAL A 283 17.55 6.81 -2.51
N LEU A 284 16.61 6.12 -1.87
CA LEU A 284 16.30 4.72 -2.21
C LEU A 284 15.88 4.53 -3.68
N THR A 285 15.19 5.50 -4.26
CA THR A 285 14.76 5.49 -5.66
C THR A 285 15.95 5.46 -6.64
N SER A 286 17.14 5.94 -6.24
CA SER A 286 18.34 5.93 -7.08
C SER A 286 18.77 4.52 -7.51
N TRP A 287 18.46 3.50 -6.70
CA TRP A 287 18.82 2.11 -6.97
C TRP A 287 18.04 1.48 -8.12
N VAL A 288 16.88 2.06 -8.48
CA VAL A 288 15.97 1.52 -9.51
C VAL A 288 15.70 2.50 -10.64
N ASN A 289 16.25 3.72 -10.58
CA ASN A 289 16.00 4.75 -11.58
C ASN A 289 17.27 5.54 -11.91
N ALA A 290 17.73 5.43 -13.16
CA ALA A 290 18.95 6.10 -13.62
C ALA A 290 18.88 7.64 -13.57
N ALA A 291 17.69 8.24 -13.74
CA ALA A 291 17.52 9.68 -13.62
C ALA A 291 17.63 10.13 -12.16
N ALA A 292 16.99 9.41 -11.24
CA ALA A 292 17.15 9.65 -9.80
C ALA A 292 18.62 9.45 -9.37
N ASN A 293 19.31 8.45 -9.92
CA ASN A 293 20.71 8.16 -9.59
C ASN A 293 21.69 9.28 -9.91
N ARG A 294 21.41 10.12 -10.93
CA ARG A 294 22.28 11.27 -11.24
C ARG A 294 22.31 12.32 -10.13
N GLY A 295 21.22 12.47 -9.38
CA GLY A 295 21.10 13.48 -8.32
C GLY A 295 21.19 12.91 -6.91
N HIS A 296 20.54 11.77 -6.68
CA HIS A 296 20.33 11.18 -5.35
C HIS A 296 21.11 9.89 -5.12
N GLY A 297 21.85 9.41 -6.13
CA GLY A 297 22.76 8.27 -5.98
C GLY A 297 24.02 8.63 -5.20
N VAL A 298 24.81 7.62 -4.85
CA VAL A 298 26.07 7.79 -4.09
C VAL A 298 26.98 8.82 -4.78
N GLY A 299 27.41 9.84 -4.03
CA GLY A 299 28.24 10.94 -4.53
C GLY A 299 27.46 12.06 -5.23
N GLY A 300 26.14 11.92 -5.41
CA GLY A 300 25.26 12.97 -5.91
C GLY A 300 24.96 14.04 -4.84
N PRO A 301 24.61 15.27 -5.25
CA PRO A 301 24.32 16.37 -4.33
C PRO A 301 23.06 16.15 -3.46
N GLY A 302 22.16 15.26 -3.89
CA GLY A 302 20.96 14.86 -3.15
C GLY A 302 21.10 13.51 -2.44
N TYR A 303 22.32 13.02 -2.23
CA TYR A 303 22.59 11.83 -1.42
C TYR A 303 22.63 12.21 0.06
N PHE A 304 21.51 11.99 0.75
CA PHE A 304 21.35 12.44 2.12
C PHE A 304 21.83 11.43 3.18
N TYR A 305 22.09 10.17 2.80
CA TYR A 305 22.67 9.15 3.70
C TYR A 305 24.18 9.35 3.90
N ASN A 306 24.56 10.52 4.39
CA ASN A 306 25.93 10.89 4.76
C ASN A 306 25.92 11.76 6.02
N GLU A 307 27.07 12.34 6.37
CA GLU A 307 27.21 13.25 7.51
C GLU A 307 26.23 14.44 7.50
N GLN A 308 25.72 14.84 6.33
CA GLN A 308 24.73 15.92 6.20
C GLN A 308 23.38 15.56 6.82
N TRP A 309 23.08 14.28 7.02
CA TRP A 309 21.83 13.84 7.64
C TRP A 309 21.63 14.43 9.03
N SER A 310 22.68 14.38 9.86
CA SER A 310 22.69 14.98 11.21
C SER A 310 22.51 16.50 11.18
N ARG A 311 23.01 17.14 10.12
CA ARG A 311 22.87 18.59 9.90
C ARG A 311 21.45 18.98 9.50
N LEU A 312 20.71 18.09 8.82
CA LEU A 312 19.33 18.31 8.38
C LEU A 312 18.34 18.08 9.52
N SER A 313 18.64 17.18 10.45
CA SER A 313 17.78 16.88 11.60
C SER A 313 17.85 17.92 12.74
N THR A 314 18.72 18.92 12.64
CA THR A 314 18.89 19.98 13.65
C THR A 314 17.94 21.17 13.37
N PRO A 315 17.00 21.52 14.27
CA PRO A 315 16.05 22.61 14.06
C PRO A 315 16.71 23.97 13.86
N PRO A 316 16.07 24.91 13.15
CA PRO A 316 16.64 26.23 12.88
C PRO A 316 17.05 27.06 14.10
N ASN A 317 16.39 26.82 15.23
CA ASN A 317 16.52 27.58 16.48
C ASN A 317 17.36 26.83 17.53
N ASP A 318 18.01 25.72 17.17
CA ASP A 318 18.92 25.03 18.08
C ASP A 318 20.18 25.89 18.28
N PRO A 319 20.55 26.26 19.53
CA PRO A 319 21.75 27.05 19.80
C PRO A 319 23.05 26.36 19.38
N ASN A 320 23.04 25.05 19.13
CA ASN A 320 24.17 24.27 18.59
C ASN A 320 24.09 24.10 17.06
N ARG A 321 23.15 24.78 16.39
CA ARG A 321 23.03 24.73 14.93
C ARG A 321 24.20 25.47 14.30
N LEU A 322 25.15 24.70 13.75
CA LEU A 322 26.18 25.28 12.90
C LEU A 322 25.52 25.96 11.67
N THR A 323 25.95 27.19 11.36
CA THR A 323 25.56 27.98 10.18
C THR A 323 26.03 27.32 8.88
N TYR A 324 25.53 27.79 7.73
CA TYR A 324 25.99 27.28 6.43
C TYR A 324 27.50 27.48 6.28
N GLU A 325 28.03 28.65 6.68
CA GLU A 325 29.46 28.95 6.66
C GLU A 325 30.25 28.05 7.63
N GLU A 326 29.81 27.88 8.89
CA GLU A 326 30.49 27.02 9.88
C GLU A 326 30.50 25.54 9.47
N LYS A 327 29.54 25.10 8.65
CA LYS A 327 29.45 23.72 8.16
C LYS A 327 30.19 23.47 6.83
N VAL A 328 30.75 24.51 6.20
CA VAL A 328 31.52 24.42 4.94
C VAL A 328 33.03 24.48 5.19
N GLU A 329 33.47 24.95 6.36
CA GLU A 329 34.90 25.00 6.74
C GLU A 329 35.56 23.63 7.01
N GLU A 330 34.80 22.54 7.07
CA GLU A 330 35.37 21.16 7.16
C GLU A 330 35.62 20.50 5.79
N ILE A 331 35.30 21.15 4.67
CA ILE A 331 35.57 20.63 3.33
C ILE A 331 36.82 21.35 2.77
N PRO A 332 37.88 20.64 2.34
CA PRO A 332 39.03 21.25 1.71
C PRO A 332 38.61 22.15 0.54
N SER A 333 39.22 23.33 0.45
CA SER A 333 38.92 24.44 -0.47
C SER A 333 39.03 24.13 -1.97
N SER A 334 39.11 22.86 -2.37
CA SER A 334 39.17 22.42 -3.77
C SER A 334 37.79 22.21 -4.43
N CYS A 335 36.67 22.39 -3.71
CA CYS A 335 35.33 22.25 -4.28
C CYS A 335 34.38 23.37 -3.82
N VAL A 336 34.42 24.53 -4.46
CA VAL A 336 33.37 25.55 -4.29
C VAL A 336 32.92 26.06 -5.67
N TRP A 337 31.67 25.77 -6.03
CA TRP A 337 31.02 26.36 -7.20
C TRP A 337 30.36 27.69 -6.80
N LYS A 338 30.76 28.79 -7.45
CA LYS A 338 30.08 30.09 -7.36
C LYS A 338 28.90 30.13 -8.34
N ALA A 339 27.70 30.37 -7.83
CA ALA A 339 26.57 30.74 -8.67
C ALA A 339 26.70 32.22 -9.09
N SER A 340 26.60 32.48 -10.39
CA SER A 340 26.46 33.82 -10.97
C SER A 340 25.18 33.86 -11.81
N LEU A 341 24.30 34.82 -11.51
CA LEU A 341 23.11 35.12 -12.31
C LEU A 341 23.52 35.85 -13.59
N SER A 342 23.11 35.34 -14.76
CA SER A 342 23.16 36.12 -16.02
C SER A 342 21.89 35.99 -16.85
N LYS A 343 21.55 37.08 -17.55
CA LYS A 343 20.27 37.39 -18.21
C LYS A 343 20.00 36.59 -19.51
N HIS A 344 18.70 36.42 -19.78
CA HIS A 344 18.00 35.72 -20.87
C HIS A 344 18.57 35.75 -22.30
N ARG A 345 18.19 34.70 -23.06
CA ARG A 345 17.88 34.79 -24.50
C ARG A 345 16.71 33.83 -24.87
N ARG A 346 15.64 34.36 -25.49
CA ARG A 346 14.50 33.59 -26.05
C ARG A 346 14.91 32.90 -27.35
N LEU A 347 14.42 31.69 -27.60
CA LEU A 347 14.30 31.10 -28.94
C LEU A 347 12.86 30.59 -29.16
N GLN A 348 12.33 30.89 -30.35
CA GLN A 348 10.98 30.58 -30.83
C GLN A 348 10.99 29.33 -31.74
N GLY A 349 9.83 28.64 -31.81
CA GLY A 349 9.46 27.55 -32.75
C GLY A 349 9.45 26.17 -32.06
N GLY A 350 8.35 25.45 -31.84
CA GLY A 350 7.24 25.02 -32.71
C GLY A 350 7.46 23.52 -33.00
N THR A 351 6.72 22.54 -32.46
CA THR A 351 5.31 22.17 -32.70
C THR A 351 4.69 21.34 -31.55
N GLN A 352 3.36 21.30 -31.50
CA GLN A 352 2.48 20.83 -30.43
C GLN A 352 2.38 19.30 -30.26
N TRP A 353 2.37 18.84 -29.00
CA TRP A 353 1.48 17.78 -28.50
C TRP A 353 0.99 18.19 -27.11
N ALA A 354 -0.33 18.06 -26.88
CA ALA A 354 -1.03 18.55 -25.72
C ALA A 354 -0.99 17.56 -24.54
N SER A 355 -0.71 18.08 -23.33
CA SER A 355 -1.31 17.66 -22.06
C SER A 355 -1.04 18.72 -20.99
N PHE A 356 -2.11 19.19 -20.37
CA PHE A 356 -2.16 20.19 -19.30
C PHE A 356 -1.38 19.75 -18.05
N TRP A 357 -0.50 20.61 -17.54
CA TRP A 357 -0.44 21.12 -16.15
C TRP A 357 0.58 22.27 -16.14
N VAL A 358 0.10 23.48 -15.85
CA VAL A 358 0.91 24.70 -15.81
C VAL A 358 1.69 24.74 -14.49
N PHE A 359 2.94 24.27 -14.50
CA PHE A 359 3.94 24.80 -13.56
C PHE A 359 4.52 26.08 -14.17
N HIS A 360 4.44 27.20 -13.45
CA HIS A 360 5.13 28.42 -13.85
C HIS A 360 6.65 28.18 -13.86
N ALA A 361 7.22 28.24 -15.07
CA ALA A 361 8.63 28.41 -15.47
C ALA A 361 9.68 27.34 -15.04
N PRO A 362 10.37 26.69 -16.01
CA PRO A 362 11.49 25.78 -15.74
C PRO A 362 12.81 26.56 -15.58
N ALA A 363 13.53 26.31 -14.50
CA ALA A 363 14.97 26.55 -14.50
C ALA A 363 15.64 25.42 -15.31
N VAL A 364 16.07 25.72 -16.53
CA VAL A 364 16.89 24.80 -17.34
C VAL A 364 18.33 24.92 -16.84
N TRP A 365 18.86 23.85 -16.25
CA TRP A 365 20.26 23.75 -15.83
C TRP A 365 21.08 23.16 -16.97
N GLU A 366 21.91 23.98 -17.62
CA GLU A 366 22.93 23.52 -18.57
C GLU A 366 24.21 23.15 -17.80
N TRP A 367 24.66 21.90 -17.90
CA TRP A 367 25.87 21.42 -17.26
C TRP A 367 27.01 21.34 -18.30
N ARG A 368 28.02 22.20 -18.19
CA ARG A 368 29.31 21.98 -18.87
C ARG A 368 30.33 21.47 -17.85
N ARG A 369 30.96 20.33 -18.16
CA ARG A 369 32.18 19.88 -17.48
C ARG A 369 33.30 20.88 -17.77
N CYS A 370 34.03 21.29 -16.74
CA CYS A 370 35.41 21.76 -16.90
C CYS A 370 36.36 20.74 -16.28
N HIS A 371 37.50 20.56 -16.95
CA HIS A 371 38.62 19.70 -16.57
C HIS A 371 39.28 20.10 -15.26
#